data_AF-A0A815JEH9-F1
#
_entry.id   AF-A0A815JEH9-F1
#
_cell.length_a   1.000
_cell.length_b   1.000
_cell.length_c   1.000
_cell.angle_alpha   90.00
_cell.angle_beta   90.00
_cell.angle_gamma   90.00
#
_symmetry.space_group_name_H-M   'P 1'
#
loop_
_entity.id
_entity.type
_entity.pdbx_description
1 polymer ?
#
loop_
_entity_poly.entity_id
_entity_poly.type
_entity_poly.pdbx_seq_one_letter_code
_entity_poly.pdbx_strand_id
1 'polypeptide(L)'
;MVRSGGMIEDQTSNKNFLFPSNSIMTILSGGRFAAAGTILQTYNSNGPGASATLSSASGPFTCGVLPDGSVQSYNSVTFIAIKSGGFTSAGTFLGGVAPSSDVCSAGCAIRVAAGIMLSTADLNGVMTLSINSIYISLGATLQLGTPGSSNGFKFSSAIILHIFGQMLFVASGGNIMLPPNSNFDIAAGGAFSSSISTNIQIFNPLTGLNIGSPQILGTSITGGTFTLSVGESGSFQLNGTGMKNFRK
;
A
#
# COMPACT_ATOMS: atom_id res chain seq x y z
N MET A 1 2.23 -19.01 0.55
CA MET A 1 1.53 -18.25 1.62
C MET A 1 1.17 -19.22 2.73
N VAL A 2 1.38 -18.85 3.99
CA VAL A 2 1.06 -19.68 5.16
C VAL A 2 -0.19 -19.13 5.82
N ARG A 3 -1.28 -19.91 5.81
CA ARG A 3 -2.56 -19.53 6.41
C ARG A 3 -2.61 -19.91 7.90
N SER A 4 -3.66 -19.48 8.60
CA SER A 4 -3.89 -19.84 10.00
C SER A 4 -3.82 -21.36 10.23
N GLY A 5 -3.10 -21.79 11.28
CA GLY A 5 -2.82 -23.19 11.58
C GLY A 5 -1.71 -23.82 10.71
N GLY A 6 -1.29 -23.15 9.65
CA GLY A 6 -0.18 -23.58 8.80
C GLY A 6 1.19 -23.24 9.40
N MET A 7 2.19 -24.03 9.04
CA MET A 7 3.58 -23.86 9.47
C MET A 7 4.53 -24.10 8.31
N ILE A 8 5.55 -23.24 8.19
CA ILE A 8 6.78 -23.59 7.49
C ILE A 8 7.85 -23.81 8.55
N GLU A 9 8.53 -24.95 8.47
CA GLU A 9 9.66 -25.30 9.31
C GLU A 9 10.89 -25.52 8.43
N ASP A 10 12.01 -24.87 8.75
CA ASP A 10 13.27 -25.12 8.05
C ASP A 10 13.97 -26.34 8.63
N GLN A 11 13.86 -27.45 7.92
CA GLN A 11 14.57 -28.70 8.24
C GLN A 11 15.85 -28.89 7.40
N THR A 12 16.30 -27.86 6.67
CA THR A 12 17.55 -27.94 5.91
C THR A 12 18.75 -27.96 6.87
N SER A 13 19.78 -28.75 6.52
CA SER A 13 21.03 -28.81 7.29
C SER A 13 21.79 -27.48 7.27
N ASN A 14 21.65 -26.73 6.18
CA ASN A 14 22.44 -25.52 5.91
C ASN A 14 21.68 -24.23 6.23
N LYS A 15 20.43 -24.34 6.72
CA LYS A 15 19.56 -23.21 7.07
C LYS A 15 19.43 -22.18 5.96
N ASN A 16 19.20 -22.64 4.72
CA ASN A 16 19.20 -21.75 3.55
C ASN A 16 18.01 -22.04 2.62
N PHE A 17 17.22 -21.00 2.35
CA PHE A 17 16.14 -20.99 1.39
C PHE A 17 16.56 -20.18 0.16
N LEU A 18 16.72 -20.88 -0.96
CA LEU A 18 17.08 -20.29 -2.25
C LEU A 18 15.82 -19.86 -3.00
N PHE A 19 15.67 -18.56 -3.20
CA PHE A 19 14.51 -17.96 -3.85
C PHE A 19 14.96 -17.33 -5.18
N PRO A 20 14.36 -17.69 -6.33
CA PRO A 20 14.60 -16.91 -7.54
C PRO A 20 14.08 -15.48 -7.37
N SER A 21 14.61 -14.54 -8.15
CA SER A 21 14.02 -13.20 -8.24
C SER A 21 12.52 -13.29 -8.53
N ASN A 22 11.75 -12.32 -8.04
CA ASN A 22 10.29 -12.30 -8.16
C ASN A 22 9.55 -13.32 -7.25
N SER A 23 10.16 -13.74 -6.15
CA SER A 23 9.57 -14.68 -5.19
C SER A 23 9.11 -14.00 -3.92
N ILE A 24 8.03 -14.48 -3.31
CA ILE A 24 7.48 -13.94 -2.07
C ILE A 24 6.97 -15.05 -1.14
N MET A 25 7.20 -14.86 0.14
CA MET A 25 6.62 -15.64 1.22
C MET A 25 5.84 -14.71 2.14
N THR A 26 4.56 -15.03 2.34
CA THR A 26 3.67 -14.30 3.25
C THR A 26 3.08 -15.26 4.26
N ILE A 27 3.16 -14.88 5.53
CA ILE A 27 2.60 -15.55 6.69
C ILE A 27 1.42 -14.71 7.17
N LEU A 28 0.21 -15.26 7.07
CA LEU A 28 -1.00 -14.61 7.54
C LEU A 28 -1.14 -14.76 9.06
N SER A 29 -2.03 -13.97 9.66
CA SER A 29 -2.40 -14.13 11.08
C SER A 29 -2.76 -15.58 11.41
N GLY A 30 -2.19 -16.10 12.50
CA GLY A 30 -2.32 -17.50 12.93
C GLY A 30 -1.42 -18.51 12.18
N GLY A 31 -0.72 -18.08 11.13
CA GLY A 31 0.33 -18.87 10.48
C GLY A 31 1.69 -18.66 11.16
N ARG A 32 2.62 -19.60 10.98
CA ARG A 32 3.95 -19.54 11.60
C ARG A 32 5.09 -19.94 10.66
N PHE A 33 6.23 -19.29 10.84
CA PHE A 33 7.52 -19.72 10.33
C PHE A 33 8.42 -20.03 11.52
N ALA A 34 8.83 -21.28 11.64
CA ALA A 34 9.63 -21.78 12.75
C ALA A 34 10.98 -22.22 12.24
N ALA A 35 11.88 -21.26 12.14
CA ALA A 35 13.30 -21.49 12.01
C ALA A 35 14.06 -20.20 12.28
N ALA A 36 14.68 -20.13 13.45
CA ALA A 36 15.60 -19.05 13.76
C ALA A 36 16.92 -19.29 13.00
N GLY A 37 17.39 -18.27 12.29
CA GLY A 37 18.68 -18.33 11.60
C GLY A 37 18.63 -18.86 10.17
N THR A 38 17.43 -19.11 9.61
CA THR A 38 17.29 -19.44 8.19
C THR A 38 17.67 -18.24 7.35
N ILE A 39 18.57 -18.43 6.41
CA ILE A 39 18.97 -17.42 5.44
C ILE A 39 18.02 -17.54 4.24
N LEU A 40 17.31 -16.48 3.92
CA LEU A 40 16.68 -16.33 2.61
C LEU A 40 17.71 -15.71 1.67
N GLN A 41 18.03 -16.41 0.59
CA GLN A 41 19.04 -15.99 -0.36
C GLN A 41 18.50 -16.00 -1.79
N THR A 42 18.78 -14.92 -2.52
CA THR A 42 18.46 -14.82 -3.95
C THR A 42 19.28 -15.85 -4.72
N TYR A 43 18.67 -16.52 -5.69
CA TYR A 43 19.35 -17.47 -6.57
C TYR A 43 19.06 -17.13 -8.05
N ASN A 44 20.11 -16.99 -8.85
CA ASN A 44 20.01 -16.76 -10.29
C ASN A 44 20.99 -17.65 -11.06
N SER A 45 21.07 -17.48 -12.38
CA SER A 45 21.97 -18.27 -13.25
C SER A 45 23.47 -18.12 -12.91
N ASN A 46 23.84 -17.06 -12.19
CA ASN A 46 25.21 -16.80 -11.74
C ASN A 46 25.46 -17.31 -10.30
N GLY A 47 24.47 -17.94 -9.67
CA GLY A 47 24.55 -18.50 -8.32
C GLY A 47 23.83 -17.67 -7.25
N PRO A 48 24.15 -17.90 -5.97
CA PRO A 48 23.55 -17.20 -4.85
C PRO A 48 23.96 -15.72 -4.78
N GLY A 49 23.02 -14.85 -4.41
CA GLY A 49 23.21 -13.40 -4.33
C GLY A 49 22.90 -12.82 -2.97
N ALA A 50 22.19 -11.68 -2.97
CA ALA A 50 21.76 -10.99 -1.75
C ALA A 50 21.02 -11.93 -0.80
N SER A 51 21.17 -11.69 0.50
CA SER A 51 20.58 -12.54 1.52
C SER A 51 20.08 -11.73 2.71
N ALA A 52 19.14 -12.32 3.45
CA ALA A 52 18.70 -11.83 4.75
C ALA A 52 18.42 -13.01 5.67
N THR A 53 18.81 -12.87 6.94
CA THR A 53 18.49 -13.85 7.96
C THR A 53 17.05 -13.65 8.44
N LEU A 54 16.25 -14.69 8.33
CA LEU A 54 14.91 -14.77 8.88
C LEU A 54 14.99 -15.26 10.33
N SER A 55 14.22 -14.59 11.18
CA SER A 55 13.91 -15.07 12.52
C SER A 55 12.62 -15.88 12.47
N SER A 56 12.41 -16.72 13.48
CA SER A 56 11.09 -17.32 13.67
C SER A 56 10.04 -16.21 13.80
N ALA A 57 8.93 -16.36 13.10
CA ALA A 57 7.91 -15.33 12.99
C ALA A 57 6.52 -15.95 13.07
N SER A 58 5.62 -15.27 13.78
CA SER A 58 4.18 -15.47 13.63
C SER A 58 3.63 -14.39 12.72
N GLY A 59 2.65 -14.73 11.89
CA GLY A 59 2.04 -13.73 11.02
C GLY A 59 1.30 -12.64 11.83
N PRO A 60 1.10 -11.44 11.25
CA PRO A 60 1.34 -11.11 9.85
C PRO A 60 2.82 -10.77 9.54
N PHE A 61 3.37 -11.40 8.50
CA PHE A 61 4.74 -11.15 8.04
C PHE A 61 4.86 -11.44 6.54
N THR A 62 5.65 -10.64 5.83
CA THR A 62 5.97 -10.87 4.41
C THR A 62 7.47 -10.70 4.21
N CYS A 63 8.09 -11.59 3.45
CA CYS A 63 9.44 -11.41 2.92
C CYS A 63 9.54 -11.92 1.48
N GLY A 64 10.55 -11.48 0.74
CA GLY A 64 10.73 -11.94 -0.63
C GLY A 64 11.95 -11.36 -1.31
N VAL A 65 12.15 -11.82 -2.55
CA VAL A 65 13.19 -11.34 -3.46
C VAL A 65 12.52 -10.51 -4.54
N LEU A 66 12.86 -9.23 -4.61
CA LEU A 66 12.35 -8.32 -5.63
C LEU A 66 12.94 -8.63 -7.03
N PRO A 67 12.40 -8.05 -8.11
CA PRO A 67 12.93 -8.26 -9.46
C PRO A 67 14.41 -7.89 -9.63
N ASP A 68 14.90 -6.91 -8.86
CA ASP A 68 16.30 -6.49 -8.83
C ASP A 68 17.22 -7.43 -8.03
N GLY A 69 16.66 -8.48 -7.44
CA GLY A 69 17.38 -9.46 -6.62
C GLY A 69 17.57 -9.04 -5.17
N SER A 70 17.09 -7.85 -4.75
CA SER A 70 17.13 -7.43 -3.35
C SER A 70 16.16 -8.23 -2.49
N VAL A 71 16.58 -8.51 -1.24
CA VAL A 71 15.75 -9.20 -0.25
C VAL A 71 15.08 -8.17 0.65
N GLN A 72 13.76 -8.24 0.82
CA GLN A 72 13.00 -7.36 1.70
C GLN A 72 12.07 -8.13 2.62
N SER A 73 11.78 -7.55 3.79
CA SER A 73 10.84 -8.09 4.76
C SER A 73 9.99 -7.00 5.42
N TYR A 74 8.80 -7.39 5.88
CA TYR A 74 7.80 -6.51 6.45
C TYR A 74 7.05 -7.23 7.57
N ASN A 75 6.82 -6.53 8.68
CA ASN A 75 6.02 -7.02 9.82
C ASN A 75 4.52 -6.83 9.58
N SER A 76 4.06 -7.15 8.38
CA SER A 76 2.66 -7.10 7.94
C SER A 76 2.47 -7.94 6.69
N VAL A 77 1.22 -8.27 6.35
CA VAL A 77 0.88 -8.81 5.03
C VAL A 77 1.06 -7.69 4.02
N THR A 78 2.11 -7.77 3.19
CA THR A 78 2.45 -6.73 2.22
C THR A 78 2.35 -7.24 0.79
N PHE A 79 1.64 -6.49 -0.05
CA PHE A 79 1.61 -6.69 -1.50
C PHE A 79 2.48 -5.63 -2.18
N ILE A 80 3.33 -6.06 -3.11
CA ILE A 80 4.29 -5.16 -3.77
C ILE A 80 3.95 -5.11 -5.26
N ALA A 81 3.48 -3.98 -5.75
CA ALA A 81 3.26 -3.75 -7.17
C ALA A 81 4.61 -3.54 -7.87
N ILE A 82 4.97 -4.46 -8.76
CA ILE A 82 6.24 -4.52 -9.49
C ILE A 82 6.07 -4.35 -11.00
N LYS A 83 4.82 -4.29 -11.48
CA LYS A 83 4.48 -4.07 -12.88
C LYS A 83 3.29 -3.14 -12.96
N SER A 84 3.32 -2.15 -13.86
CA SER A 84 2.21 -1.23 -14.03
C SER A 84 0.94 -1.97 -14.47
N GLY A 85 -0.19 -1.65 -13.84
CA GLY A 85 -1.46 -2.32 -14.10
C GLY A 85 -2.53 -2.06 -13.04
N GLY A 86 -3.64 -2.79 -13.14
CA GLY A 86 -4.80 -2.67 -12.25
C GLY A 86 -4.59 -3.33 -10.88
N PHE A 87 -5.30 -2.82 -9.87
CA PHE A 87 -5.22 -3.26 -8.50
C PHE A 87 -5.71 -4.70 -8.29
N THR A 88 -6.63 -5.18 -9.13
CA THR A 88 -7.14 -6.56 -9.05
C THR A 88 -6.35 -7.52 -9.93
N SER A 89 -5.35 -7.05 -10.67
CA SER A 89 -4.54 -7.88 -11.57
C SER A 89 -3.43 -8.58 -10.80
N ALA A 90 -3.48 -9.92 -10.74
CA ALA A 90 -2.43 -10.72 -10.11
C ALA A 90 -1.03 -10.44 -10.69
N GLY A 91 -0.93 -10.20 -12.00
CA GLY A 91 0.34 -9.92 -12.68
C GLY A 91 0.96 -8.56 -12.37
N THR A 92 0.24 -7.68 -11.66
CA THR A 92 0.78 -6.40 -11.15
C THR A 92 1.64 -6.61 -9.91
N PHE A 93 1.37 -7.65 -9.12
CA PHE A 93 1.98 -7.87 -7.82
C PHE A 93 3.06 -8.95 -7.83
N LEU A 94 4.09 -8.75 -7.01
CA LEU A 94 5.14 -9.71 -6.74
C LEU A 94 4.55 -11.06 -6.31
N GLY A 95 5.05 -12.14 -6.90
CA GLY A 95 4.54 -13.49 -6.64
C GLY A 95 3.21 -13.82 -7.31
N GLY A 96 2.64 -12.92 -8.12
CA GLY A 96 1.46 -13.22 -8.95
C GLY A 96 0.17 -13.37 -8.14
N VAL A 97 0.03 -12.66 -7.03
CA VAL A 97 -1.18 -12.68 -6.18
C VAL A 97 -1.61 -11.26 -5.89
N ALA A 98 -2.83 -10.90 -6.29
CA ALA A 98 -3.42 -9.60 -5.97
C ALA A 98 -4.03 -9.59 -4.55
N PRO A 99 -4.17 -8.41 -3.92
CA PRO A 99 -4.89 -8.28 -2.65
C PRO A 99 -6.33 -8.78 -2.75
N SER A 100 -6.80 -9.47 -1.71
CA SER A 100 -8.15 -10.03 -1.61
C SER A 100 -8.68 -9.92 -0.18
N SER A 101 -9.99 -10.01 -0.01
CA SER A 101 -10.65 -9.81 1.30
C SER A 101 -10.32 -10.90 2.31
N ASP A 102 -10.13 -12.15 1.88
CA ASP A 102 -9.74 -13.25 2.76
C ASP A 102 -8.32 -13.06 3.31
N VAL A 103 -7.41 -12.56 2.47
CA VAL A 103 -6.02 -12.29 2.84
C VAL A 103 -5.88 -11.02 3.67
N CYS A 104 -6.65 -9.98 3.35
CA CYS A 104 -6.59 -8.67 4.00
C CYS A 104 -7.60 -8.48 5.12
N SER A 105 -8.21 -9.55 5.62
CA SER A 105 -9.20 -9.51 6.71
C SER A 105 -8.68 -8.84 8.00
N ALA A 106 -7.39 -8.99 8.31
CA ALA A 106 -6.74 -8.34 9.45
C ALA A 106 -5.93 -7.07 9.06
N GLY A 107 -6.10 -6.59 7.83
CA GLY A 107 -5.35 -5.47 7.29
C GLY A 107 -4.14 -5.90 6.45
N CYS A 108 -3.93 -5.21 5.34
CA CYS A 108 -2.76 -5.35 4.47
C CYS A 108 -2.03 -4.02 4.26
N ALA A 109 -0.78 -4.11 3.85
CA ALA A 109 -0.05 -2.99 3.27
C ALA A 109 0.14 -3.18 1.76
N ILE A 110 0.12 -2.08 1.01
CA ILE A 110 0.49 -2.05 -0.40
C ILE A 110 1.78 -1.24 -0.55
N ARG A 111 2.71 -1.71 -1.37
CA ARG A 111 3.88 -0.93 -1.80
C ARG A 111 3.88 -0.82 -3.32
N VAL A 112 4.02 0.39 -3.84
CA VAL A 112 4.21 0.64 -5.27
C VAL A 112 5.70 0.87 -5.51
N ALA A 113 6.35 -0.02 -6.28
CA ALA A 113 7.77 0.09 -6.56
C ALA A 113 8.08 1.29 -7.48
N ALA A 114 9.32 1.79 -7.43
CA ALA A 114 9.76 2.89 -8.29
C ALA A 114 9.56 2.56 -9.78
N GLY A 115 9.12 3.54 -10.58
CA GLY A 115 8.81 3.35 -12.01
C GLY A 115 7.50 2.63 -12.29
N ILE A 116 6.75 2.21 -11.26
CA ILE A 116 5.49 1.48 -11.41
C ILE A 116 4.29 2.41 -11.22
N MET A 117 3.29 2.23 -12.09
CA MET A 117 1.98 2.87 -11.99
C MET A 117 0.93 1.84 -11.59
N LEU A 118 0.43 1.94 -10.35
CA LEU A 118 -0.67 1.12 -9.85
C LEU A 118 -1.99 1.87 -10.06
N SER A 119 -2.93 1.28 -10.79
CA SER A 119 -4.24 1.87 -11.07
C SER A 119 -5.33 1.23 -10.24
N THR A 120 -6.22 2.05 -9.66
CA THR A 120 -7.41 1.60 -8.92
C THR A 120 -8.69 1.67 -9.75
N ALA A 121 -8.58 1.88 -11.07
CA ALA A 121 -9.73 2.08 -11.94
C ALA A 121 -10.70 0.87 -11.95
N ASP A 122 -10.15 -0.34 -11.80
CA ASP A 122 -10.87 -1.61 -11.68
C ASP A 122 -11.66 -1.76 -10.37
N LEU A 123 -11.41 -0.90 -9.37
CA LEU A 123 -12.15 -0.84 -8.11
C LEU A 123 -13.41 0.04 -8.20
N ASN A 124 -13.68 0.67 -9.34
CA ASN A 124 -14.90 1.45 -9.60
C ASN A 124 -15.22 2.50 -8.51
N GLY A 125 -14.18 3.17 -8.03
CA GLY A 125 -14.30 4.27 -7.05
C GLY A 125 -14.40 3.84 -5.59
N VAL A 126 -14.27 2.55 -5.24
CA VAL A 126 -14.33 2.12 -3.83
C VAL A 126 -13.27 1.07 -3.50
N MET A 127 -12.40 1.37 -2.53
CA MET A 127 -11.55 0.39 -1.85
C MET A 127 -12.36 -0.27 -0.72
N THR A 128 -12.83 -1.49 -0.95
CA THR A 128 -13.55 -2.29 0.05
C THR A 128 -12.64 -3.14 0.92
N LEU A 129 -11.41 -3.39 0.46
CA LEU A 129 -10.40 -4.14 1.22
C LEU A 129 -9.88 -3.32 2.39
N SER A 130 -9.61 -4.00 3.52
CA SER A 130 -8.92 -3.40 4.65
C SER A 130 -7.43 -3.25 4.34
N ILE A 131 -7.09 -2.12 3.73
CA ILE A 131 -5.70 -1.72 3.47
C ILE A 131 -5.32 -0.68 4.53
N ASN A 132 -4.38 -1.04 5.40
CA ASN A 132 -3.93 -0.18 6.50
C ASN A 132 -2.97 0.90 5.99
N SER A 133 -2.19 0.59 4.96
CA SER A 133 -1.28 1.56 4.37
C SER A 133 -0.99 1.31 2.90
N ILE A 134 -0.75 2.40 2.16
CA ILE A 134 -0.19 2.36 0.81
C ILE A 134 1.07 3.21 0.80
N TYR A 135 2.18 2.60 0.42
CA TYR A 135 3.47 3.27 0.26
C TYR A 135 3.78 3.47 -1.21
N ILE A 136 3.75 4.72 -1.67
CA ILE A 136 4.07 5.10 -3.04
C ILE A 136 5.54 5.51 -3.04
N SER A 137 6.42 4.65 -3.53
CA SER A 137 7.86 4.91 -3.55
C SER A 137 8.21 6.11 -4.43
N LEU A 138 9.36 6.73 -4.21
CA LEU A 138 9.87 7.78 -5.10
C LEU A 138 9.93 7.28 -6.55
N GLY A 139 9.40 8.08 -7.48
CA GLY A 139 9.28 7.70 -8.90
C GLY A 139 8.16 6.69 -9.21
N ALA A 140 7.37 6.27 -8.23
CA ALA A 140 6.16 5.46 -8.44
C ALA A 140 4.92 6.34 -8.58
N THR A 141 3.84 5.79 -9.13
CA THR A 141 2.54 6.46 -9.25
C THR A 141 1.40 5.57 -8.73
N LEU A 142 0.54 6.12 -7.88
CA LEU A 142 -0.80 5.57 -7.61
C LEU A 142 -1.84 6.39 -8.38
N GLN A 143 -2.55 5.76 -9.31
CA GLN A 143 -3.73 6.35 -9.93
C GLN A 143 -4.97 6.01 -9.11
N LEU A 144 -5.53 7.03 -8.44
CA LEU A 144 -6.70 6.92 -7.60
C LEU A 144 -7.97 7.33 -8.36
N GLY A 145 -8.97 6.45 -8.43
CA GLY A 145 -10.22 6.70 -9.13
C GLY A 145 -10.34 5.97 -10.46
N THR A 146 -11.50 6.12 -11.08
CA THR A 146 -11.81 5.58 -12.42
C THR A 146 -11.90 6.76 -13.40
N PRO A 147 -11.09 6.79 -14.47
CA PRO A 147 -11.18 7.83 -15.49
C PRO A 147 -12.60 8.01 -16.03
N GLY A 148 -13.05 9.27 -16.14
CA GLY A 148 -14.39 9.60 -16.60
C GLY A 148 -15.51 9.44 -15.56
N SER A 149 -15.26 8.81 -14.41
CA SER A 149 -16.24 8.67 -13.34
C SER A 149 -16.31 9.93 -12.47
N SER A 150 -17.53 10.36 -12.13
CA SER A 150 -17.81 11.48 -11.22
C SER A 150 -17.95 11.07 -9.75
N ASN A 151 -17.77 9.78 -9.42
CA ASN A 151 -17.98 9.25 -8.07
C ASN A 151 -16.81 9.54 -7.10
N GLY A 152 -15.68 10.02 -7.61
CA GLY A 152 -14.44 10.15 -6.86
C GLY A 152 -13.84 8.80 -6.45
N PHE A 153 -13.32 8.72 -5.23
CA PHE A 153 -12.78 7.47 -4.69
C PHE A 153 -12.95 7.38 -3.17
N LYS A 154 -13.42 6.24 -2.68
CA LYS A 154 -13.75 6.02 -1.26
C LYS A 154 -12.98 4.86 -0.66
N PHE A 155 -12.42 5.07 0.54
CA PHE A 155 -11.86 4.01 1.36
C PHE A 155 -12.88 3.54 2.40
N SER A 156 -13.04 2.23 2.54
CA SER A 156 -14.01 1.63 3.49
C SER A 156 -13.38 1.34 4.86
N SER A 157 -12.07 1.52 5.01
CA SER A 157 -11.32 1.32 6.25
C SER A 157 -10.29 2.44 6.41
N ALA A 158 -9.89 2.71 7.65
CA ALA A 158 -8.85 3.68 7.95
C ALA A 158 -7.55 3.32 7.21
N ILE A 159 -6.89 4.32 6.64
CA ILE A 159 -5.73 4.10 5.78
C ILE A 159 -4.68 5.19 5.95
N ILE A 160 -3.41 4.80 5.87
CA ILE A 160 -2.29 5.71 5.79
C ILE A 160 -1.72 5.71 4.37
N LEU A 161 -1.80 6.83 3.69
CA LEU A 161 -1.21 7.04 2.38
C LEU A 161 0.16 7.70 2.56
N HIS A 162 1.23 6.95 2.34
CA HIS A 162 2.59 7.46 2.35
C HIS A 162 3.04 7.79 0.93
N ILE A 163 3.10 9.08 0.60
CA ILE A 163 3.29 9.58 -0.76
C ILE A 163 4.71 10.13 -0.89
N PHE A 164 5.65 9.29 -1.31
CA PHE A 164 7.01 9.70 -1.70
C PHE A 164 7.16 9.89 -3.21
N GLY A 165 6.33 9.20 -3.99
CA GLY A 165 6.17 9.41 -5.43
C GLY A 165 4.96 10.28 -5.76
N GLN A 166 4.23 9.91 -6.80
CA GLN A 166 3.04 10.65 -7.25
C GLN A 166 1.75 9.93 -6.88
N MET A 167 0.81 10.67 -6.30
CA MET A 167 -0.59 10.28 -6.26
C MET A 167 -1.36 11.09 -7.30
N LEU A 168 -1.92 10.41 -8.31
CA LEU A 168 -2.69 11.01 -9.39
C LEU A 168 -4.17 10.67 -9.21
N PHE A 169 -5.01 11.68 -8.96
CA PHE A 169 -6.46 11.49 -8.93
C PHE A 169 -7.04 11.65 -10.33
N VAL A 170 -7.62 10.57 -10.86
CA VAL A 170 -8.03 10.45 -12.27
C VAL A 170 -9.54 10.49 -12.50
N ALA A 171 -10.35 10.53 -11.44
CA ALA A 171 -11.80 10.72 -11.58
C ALA A 171 -12.13 12.10 -12.18
N SER A 172 -13.23 12.20 -12.91
CA SER A 172 -13.72 13.46 -13.51
C SER A 172 -14.51 14.33 -12.54
N GLY A 173 -14.81 13.82 -11.34
CA GLY A 173 -15.54 14.50 -10.28
C GLY A 173 -15.52 13.71 -8.97
N GLY A 174 -16.24 14.22 -7.98
CA GLY A 174 -16.34 13.62 -6.65
C GLY A 174 -15.17 13.95 -5.74
N ASN A 175 -15.14 13.31 -4.57
CA ASN A 175 -14.14 13.57 -3.52
C ASN A 175 -13.26 12.33 -3.30
N ILE A 176 -12.10 12.54 -2.70
CA ILE A 176 -11.35 11.49 -2.01
C ILE A 176 -11.98 11.34 -0.63
N MET A 177 -12.63 10.22 -0.37
CA MET A 177 -13.37 9.98 0.87
C MET A 177 -12.55 9.11 1.82
N LEU A 178 -12.16 9.69 2.96
CA LEU A 178 -11.31 9.05 3.97
C LEU A 178 -12.12 8.78 5.25
N PRO A 179 -12.05 7.56 5.80
CA PRO A 179 -12.56 7.29 7.14
C PRO A 179 -11.79 8.02 8.24
N PRO A 180 -12.38 8.19 9.43
CA PRO A 180 -11.63 8.53 10.63
C PRO A 180 -10.38 7.67 10.83
N ASN A 181 -9.36 8.25 11.46
CA ASN A 181 -8.06 7.64 11.70
C ASN A 181 -7.24 7.36 10.42
N SER A 182 -7.62 7.98 9.29
CA SER A 182 -6.80 7.97 8.07
C SER A 182 -5.78 9.10 8.07
N ASN A 183 -4.64 8.85 7.43
CA ASN A 183 -3.60 9.85 7.19
C ASN A 183 -3.28 9.98 5.71
N PHE A 184 -3.06 11.22 5.28
CA PHE A 184 -2.59 11.55 3.95
C PHE A 184 -1.25 12.27 4.10
N ASP A 185 -0.17 11.53 3.89
CA ASP A 185 1.21 11.97 4.16
C ASP A 185 1.95 12.23 2.84
N ILE A 186 2.15 13.50 2.49
CA ILE A 186 3.08 13.87 1.42
C ILE A 186 4.47 14.04 2.03
N ALA A 187 5.38 13.14 1.65
CA ALA A 187 6.77 13.17 2.05
C ALA A 187 7.62 14.00 1.08
N ALA A 188 8.90 14.18 1.41
CA ALA A 188 9.81 14.94 0.55
C ALA A 188 9.96 14.24 -0.81
N GLY A 189 9.77 15.00 -1.89
CA GLY A 189 9.71 14.46 -3.27
C GLY A 189 8.34 13.91 -3.68
N GLY A 190 7.40 13.80 -2.73
CA GLY A 190 6.03 13.40 -2.98
C GLY A 190 5.22 14.49 -3.69
N ALA A 191 4.22 14.06 -4.45
CA ALA A 191 3.32 14.97 -5.16
C ALA A 191 1.89 14.42 -5.23
N PHE A 192 0.94 15.36 -5.27
CA PHE A 192 -0.44 15.10 -5.67
C PHE A 192 -0.74 15.87 -6.96
N SER A 193 -1.53 15.27 -7.85
CA SER A 193 -2.06 15.97 -9.02
C SER A 193 -3.44 15.44 -9.43
N SER A 194 -4.22 16.31 -10.05
CA SER A 194 -5.49 16.01 -10.69
C SER A 194 -5.78 17.02 -11.81
N SER A 195 -6.62 16.64 -12.77
CA SER A 195 -7.15 17.56 -13.79
C SER A 195 -8.26 18.47 -13.26
N ILE A 196 -8.80 18.18 -12.08
CA ILE A 196 -9.88 18.94 -11.44
C ILE A 196 -9.49 19.35 -10.02
N SER A 197 -10.16 20.39 -9.50
CA SER A 197 -10.04 20.72 -8.08
C SER A 197 -10.62 19.58 -7.25
N THR A 198 -9.77 18.93 -6.45
CA THR A 198 -10.14 17.77 -5.65
C THR A 198 -10.33 18.17 -4.19
N ASN A 199 -11.27 17.52 -3.51
CA ASN A 199 -11.44 17.65 -2.07
C ASN A 199 -11.19 16.31 -1.37
N ILE A 200 -10.77 16.41 -0.11
CA ILE A 200 -10.79 15.31 0.83
C ILE A 200 -12.03 15.49 1.73
N GLN A 201 -12.90 14.49 1.77
CA GLN A 201 -14.10 14.47 2.59
C GLN A 201 -13.99 13.34 3.63
N ILE A 202 -14.32 13.62 4.88
CA ILE A 202 -14.41 12.57 5.90
C ILE A 202 -15.72 11.81 5.70
N PHE A 203 -15.62 10.49 5.66
CA PHE A 203 -16.75 9.58 5.46
C PHE A 203 -16.77 8.54 6.57
N ASN A 204 -17.88 8.37 7.26
CA ASN A 204 -18.03 7.31 8.24
C ASN A 204 -18.53 6.03 7.56
N PRO A 205 -17.70 4.97 7.47
CA PRO A 205 -18.09 3.73 6.83
C PRO A 205 -19.18 2.96 7.57
N LEU A 206 -19.38 3.21 8.87
CA LEU A 206 -20.41 2.54 9.68
C LEU A 206 -21.81 3.12 9.41
N THR A 207 -21.90 4.43 9.21
CA THR A 207 -23.19 5.12 9.01
C THR A 207 -23.47 5.45 7.54
N GLY A 208 -22.46 5.41 6.68
CA GLY A 208 -22.57 5.82 5.29
C GLY A 208 -22.66 7.33 5.09
N LEU A 209 -22.37 8.12 6.13
CA LEU A 209 -22.53 9.58 6.10
C LEU A 209 -21.20 10.32 6.04
N ASN A 210 -21.20 11.47 5.37
CA ASN A 210 -20.10 12.41 5.43
C ASN A 210 -20.10 13.13 6.78
N ILE A 211 -18.92 13.35 7.36
CA ILE A 211 -18.75 14.08 8.62
C ILE A 211 -17.85 15.29 8.37
N GLY A 212 -18.19 16.43 8.96
CA GLY A 212 -17.38 17.64 8.88
C GLY A 212 -17.31 18.26 7.48
N SER A 213 -16.68 19.42 7.40
CA SER A 213 -16.47 20.13 6.14
C SER A 213 -15.29 19.53 5.36
N PRO A 214 -15.40 19.38 4.03
CA PRO A 214 -14.30 18.88 3.22
C PRO A 214 -13.09 19.82 3.27
N GLN A 215 -11.89 19.28 3.05
CA GLN A 215 -10.68 20.06 2.82
C GLN A 215 -10.37 20.12 1.33
N ILE A 216 -10.17 21.35 0.83
CA ILE A 216 -9.79 21.55 -0.57
C ILE A 216 -8.31 21.18 -0.72
N LEU A 217 -8.03 20.21 -1.59
CA LEU A 217 -6.68 19.79 -1.96
C LEU A 217 -6.18 20.58 -3.20
N GLY A 218 -7.10 21.06 -4.02
CA GLY A 218 -6.83 21.73 -5.29
C GLY A 218 -6.52 20.75 -6.42
N THR A 219 -5.78 21.21 -7.44
CA THR A 219 -5.39 20.40 -8.61
C THR A 219 -3.97 19.83 -8.48
N SER A 220 -3.10 20.44 -7.68
CA SER A 220 -1.73 19.95 -7.51
C SER A 220 -1.12 20.36 -6.18
N ILE A 221 -0.25 19.49 -5.66
CA ILE A 221 0.63 19.78 -4.53
C ILE A 221 2.01 19.23 -4.86
N THR A 222 3.01 20.11 -4.79
CA THR A 222 4.43 19.79 -5.03
C THR A 222 5.30 20.55 -4.03
N GLY A 223 6.49 20.02 -3.74
CA GLY A 223 7.55 20.78 -3.04
C GLY A 223 7.33 21.04 -1.55
N GLY A 224 6.62 20.17 -0.83
CA GLY A 224 6.42 20.28 0.62
C GLY A 224 6.37 18.93 1.32
N THR A 225 6.40 18.96 2.66
CA THR A 225 6.18 17.81 3.52
C THR A 225 5.03 18.11 4.47
N PHE A 226 3.95 17.35 4.40
CA PHE A 226 2.86 17.51 5.35
C PHE A 226 2.08 16.21 5.57
N THR A 227 1.42 16.17 6.71
CA THR A 227 0.45 15.15 7.10
C THR A 227 -0.89 15.82 7.30
N LEU A 228 -1.90 15.31 6.61
CA LEU A 228 -3.31 15.57 6.90
C LEU A 228 -3.87 14.34 7.64
N SER A 229 -4.16 14.48 8.92
CA SER A 229 -4.79 13.45 9.75
C SER A 229 -6.29 13.69 9.87
N VAL A 230 -7.06 12.61 9.76
CA VAL A 230 -8.52 12.61 9.90
C VAL A 230 -8.90 12.18 11.32
N GLY A 231 -9.40 13.12 12.11
CA GLY A 231 -9.83 12.86 13.49
C GLY A 231 -11.18 12.14 13.58
N GLU A 232 -11.40 11.47 14.71
CA GLU A 232 -12.63 10.70 15.00
C GLU A 232 -13.90 11.55 15.05
N SER A 233 -13.77 12.82 15.46
CA SER A 233 -14.88 13.77 15.54
C SER A 233 -15.17 14.51 14.23
N GLY A 234 -14.59 14.08 13.10
CA GLY A 234 -14.81 14.73 11.80
C GLY A 234 -14.05 16.03 11.62
N SER A 235 -12.89 16.16 12.27
CA SER A 235 -11.97 17.28 12.09
C SER A 235 -10.72 16.86 11.35
N PHE A 236 -10.15 17.76 10.55
CA PHE A 236 -8.84 17.58 9.96
C PHE A 236 -7.75 18.26 10.81
N GLN A 237 -6.61 17.60 10.95
CA GLN A 237 -5.40 18.18 11.52
C GLN A 237 -4.32 18.20 10.44
N LEU A 238 -3.75 19.38 10.18
CA LEU A 238 -2.65 19.57 9.23
C LEU A 238 -1.38 19.91 9.98
N ASN A 239 -0.31 19.18 9.69
CA ASN A 239 1.02 19.43 10.23
C ASN A 239 2.05 19.39 9.10
N GLY A 240 2.99 20.35 9.04
CA GLY A 240 4.11 20.31 8.10
C GLY A 240 4.49 21.64 7.45
N THR A 241 5.29 21.58 6.40
CA THR A 241 5.77 22.71 5.60
C THR A 241 5.26 22.63 4.16
N GLY A 242 5.02 23.78 3.51
CA GLY A 242 4.45 23.82 2.15
C GLY A 242 2.92 23.78 2.07
N MET A 243 2.24 24.05 3.20
CA MET A 243 0.78 23.97 3.38
C MET A 243 -0.06 25.01 2.60
N LYS A 244 0.51 25.74 1.62
CA LYS A 244 -0.16 26.86 0.95
C LYS A 244 -1.39 26.47 0.13
N ASN A 245 -1.58 25.18 -0.13
CA ASN A 245 -2.61 24.67 -1.04
C ASN A 245 -3.89 24.19 -0.32
N PHE A 246 -3.90 24.04 1.01
CA PHE A 246 -5.11 23.69 1.74
C PHE A 246 -5.86 24.97 2.14
N ARG A 247 -7.06 25.14 1.58
CA ARG A 247 -7.99 26.22 1.97
C ARG A 247 -9.16 25.62 2.75
N LYS A 248 -9.53 26.29 3.84
CA LYS A 248 -10.79 26.03 4.56
C LYS A 248 -11.98 26.43 3.72
#